data_AF-A0A2D9JRP7-F1
#
_entry.id   AF-A0A2D9JRP7-F1
#
_cell.length_a   1.000
_cell.length_b   1.000
_cell.length_c   1.000
_cell.angle_alpha   90.00
_cell.angle_beta   90.00
_cell.angle_gamma   90.00
#
_symmetry.space_group_name_H-M   'P 1'
#
loop_
_entity.id
_entity.type
_entity.pdbx_description
1 polymer ?
#
loop_
_entity_poly.entity_id
_entity_poly.type
_entity_poly.pdbx_seq_one_letter_code
_entity_poly.pdbx_strand_id
1 'polypeptide(L)'
;MSVANATTDAGSKSLLENEHIKTWDLRLAPDEAPGMHRLQSKCALFVIGDGRPQSVKEDGSTRSATAVVDRTVAYRDAVRARLSKGW
;
A
#
# COMPACT_ATOMS: atom_id res chain seq x y z
N MET A 1 -19.48 -8.24 -5.66
CA MET A 1 -18.54 -9.12 -4.93
C MET A 1 -18.09 -8.38 -3.68
N SER A 2 -18.47 -8.85 -2.49
CA SER A 2 -18.01 -8.27 -1.21
C SER A 2 -16.59 -8.76 -0.93
N VAL A 3 -15.61 -7.86 -0.95
CA VAL A 3 -14.20 -8.22 -0.73
C VAL A 3 -13.92 -8.13 0.77
N ALA A 4 -14.10 -9.23 1.49
CA ALA A 4 -14.14 -9.27 2.96
C ALA A 4 -12.77 -9.36 3.66
N ASN A 5 -11.65 -9.51 2.94
CA ASN A 5 -10.35 -9.83 3.55
C ASN A 5 -9.32 -8.70 3.39
N ALA A 6 -9.65 -7.49 3.88
CA ALA A 6 -8.66 -6.43 4.01
C ALA A 6 -8.11 -6.42 5.43
N THR A 7 -6.82 -6.74 5.60
CA THR A 7 -6.12 -6.67 6.90
C THR A 7 -5.55 -5.27 7.13
N THR A 8 -5.50 -4.81 8.39
CA THR A 8 -4.83 -3.57 8.78
C THR A 8 -3.32 -3.75 8.99
N ASP A 9 -2.86 -4.99 9.13
CA ASP A 9 -1.46 -5.34 9.26
C ASP A 9 -0.90 -5.77 7.91
N ALA A 10 0.09 -5.03 7.42
CA ALA A 10 0.80 -5.30 6.17
C ALA A 10 2.06 -6.16 6.35
N GLY A 11 2.32 -6.71 7.54
CA GLY A 11 3.62 -7.33 7.84
C GLY A 11 4.73 -6.29 7.94
N SER A 12 4.38 -5.08 8.36
CA SER A 12 5.25 -3.92 8.35
C SER A 12 5.91 -3.67 9.70
N LYS A 13 7.17 -3.21 9.70
CA LYS A 13 7.86 -2.79 10.93
C LYS A 13 7.52 -1.34 11.25
N SER A 14 6.94 -1.07 12.43
CA SER A 14 6.75 0.32 12.90
C SER A 14 8.11 0.99 13.10
N LEU A 15 8.28 2.19 12.54
CA LEU A 15 9.49 3.01 12.67
C LEU A 15 9.30 4.16 13.66
N LEU A 16 8.11 4.76 13.63
CA LEU A 16 7.73 5.90 14.48
C LEU A 16 6.22 5.93 14.62
N GLU A 17 5.74 6.20 15.84
CA GLU A 17 4.32 6.39 16.12
C GLU A 17 4.18 7.45 17.21
N ASN A 18 3.41 8.50 16.93
CA ASN A 18 3.00 9.51 17.89
C ASN A 18 1.54 9.93 17.63
N GLU A 19 1.03 10.93 18.35
CA GLU A 19 -0.34 11.40 18.24
C GLU A 19 -0.72 11.99 16.87
N HIS A 20 0.26 12.29 16.02
CA HIS A 20 0.06 12.92 14.71
C HIS A 20 0.37 12.00 13.52
N ILE A 21 1.36 11.11 13.65
CA ILE A 21 1.85 10.31 12.54
C ILE A 21 2.26 8.90 12.99
N LYS A 22 1.99 7.94 12.10
CA LYS A 22 2.53 6.59 12.16
C LYS A 22 3.28 6.30 10.87
N THR A 23 4.52 5.82 11.01
CA THR A 23 5.38 5.44 9.89
C THR A 23 5.81 3.99 10.06
N TRP A 24 5.78 3.24 8.98
CA TRP A 24 6.13 1.83 8.96
C TRP A 24 6.92 1.49 7.69
N ASP A 25 7.84 0.54 7.80
CA ASP A 25 8.62 -0.04 6.70
C ASP A 25 7.96 -1.34 6.26
N LEU A 26 7.67 -1.47 4.96
CA LEU A 26 7.19 -2.69 4.34
C LEU A 26 8.23 -3.18 3.34
N ARG A 27 8.73 -4.39 3.59
CA ARG A 27 9.69 -5.05 2.71
C ARG A 27 9.01 -6.23 2.05
N LEU A 28 9.12 -6.29 0.74
CA LEU A 28 8.60 -7.38 -0.08
C LEU A 28 9.79 -8.03 -0.80
N ALA A 29 9.86 -9.35 -0.73
CA ALA A 29 10.67 -10.14 -1.64
C ALA A 29 10.17 -9.97 -3.10
N PRO A 30 10.96 -10.35 -4.10
CA PRO A 30 10.47 -10.43 -5.48
C PRO A 30 9.17 -11.24 -5.54
N ASP A 31 8.18 -10.75 -6.29
CA ASP A 31 6.85 -11.33 -6.47
C ASP A 31 5.97 -11.46 -5.20
N GLU A 32 6.46 -11.02 -4.04
CA GLU A 32 5.67 -10.96 -2.83
C GLU A 32 4.65 -9.82 -2.90
N ALA A 33 3.47 -10.08 -2.33
CA ALA A 33 2.43 -9.08 -2.12
C ALA A 33 1.88 -9.23 -0.70
N PRO A 34 1.73 -8.13 0.06
CA PRO A 34 1.29 -8.19 1.47
C PRO A 34 -0.20 -8.54 1.61
N GLY A 35 -0.93 -8.64 0.49
CA GLY A 35 -2.38 -8.79 0.45
C GLY A 35 -3.07 -7.45 0.18
N MET A 36 -4.38 -7.42 0.44
CA MET A 36 -5.17 -6.19 0.34
C MET A 36 -5.24 -5.53 1.72
N HIS A 37 -4.88 -4.25 1.81
CA HIS A 37 -4.94 -3.51 3.07
C HIS A 37 -5.87 -2.32 2.97
N ARG A 38 -6.69 -2.12 4.00
CA ARG A 38 -7.49 -0.91 4.14
C ARG A 38 -6.68 0.12 4.92
N LEU A 39 -6.38 1.24 4.27
CA LEU A 39 -5.82 2.40 4.94
C LEU A 39 -6.94 3.12 5.69
N GLN A 40 -6.84 3.20 7.02
CA GLN A 40 -7.84 3.88 7.87
C GLN A 40 -7.66 5.41 7.89
N SER A 41 -6.49 5.89 7.45
CA SER A 41 -6.12 7.30 7.39
C SER A 41 -5.49 7.61 6.04
N LYS A 42 -5.45 8.90 5.69
CA LYS A 42 -4.64 9.41 4.57
C LYS A 42 -3.19 9.00 4.77
N CYS A 43 -2.54 8.50 3.72
CA CYS A 43 -1.14 8.08 3.80
C CYS A 43 -0.32 8.58 2.61
N ALA A 44 0.97 8.79 2.84
CA ALA A 44 1.97 8.92 1.80
C ALA A 44 2.72 7.59 1.68
N LEU A 45 2.75 7.03 0.48
CA LEU A 45 3.54 5.84 0.15
C LEU A 45 4.85 6.29 -0.50
N PHE A 46 5.96 5.97 0.15
CA PHE A 46 7.30 6.14 -0.40
C PHE A 46 7.77 4.79 -0.92
N VAL A 47 8.04 4.71 -2.22
CA VAL A 47 8.49 3.47 -2.85
C VAL A 47 10.01 3.53 -2.99
N ILE A 48 10.68 2.55 -2.37
CA ILE A 48 12.13 2.36 -2.45
C ILE A 48 12.36 1.07 -3.24
N GLY A 49 12.95 1.19 -4.42
CA GLY A 49 12.93 0.17 -5.49
C GLY A 49 11.66 0.22 -6.36
N ASP A 50 11.60 -0.63 -7.38
CA ASP A 50 10.47 -0.67 -8.31
C ASP A 50 9.26 -1.45 -7.75
N GLY A 51 8.05 -1.11 -8.21
CA GLY A 51 6.83 -1.79 -7.79
C GLY A 51 5.60 -1.46 -8.65
N ARG A 52 4.50 -2.17 -8.37
CA ARG A 52 3.21 -2.02 -9.07
C ARG A 52 2.05 -1.94 -8.07
N PRO A 53 1.78 -0.78 -7.45
CA PRO A 53 0.67 -0.57 -6.55
C PRO A 53 -0.65 -0.61 -7.31
N GLN A 54 -1.55 -1.47 -6.87
CA GLN A 54 -2.95 -1.50 -7.27
C GLN A 54 -3.80 -0.92 -6.13
N SER A 55 -4.79 -0.10 -6.46
CA SER A 55 -5.73 0.42 -5.46
C SER A 55 -7.17 0.24 -5.90
N VAL A 56 -8.03 -0.18 -4.98
CA VAL A 56 -9.48 -0.29 -5.14
C VAL A 56 -10.12 0.78 -4.28
N LYS A 57 -10.97 1.61 -4.89
CA LYS A 57 -11.78 2.63 -4.21
C LYS A 57 -12.98 2.00 -3.51
N GLU A 58 -13.65 2.77 -2.65
CA GLU A 58 -14.84 2.30 -1.92
C GLU A 58 -16.02 1.94 -2.83
N ASP A 59 -16.14 2.59 -4.00
CA ASP A 59 -17.12 2.27 -5.05
C ASP A 59 -16.80 0.97 -5.81
N GLY A 60 -15.72 0.28 -5.46
CA GLY A 60 -15.24 -0.94 -6.11
C GLY A 60 -14.46 -0.70 -7.40
N SER A 61 -14.32 0.54 -7.85
CA SER A 61 -13.49 0.86 -9.01
C SER A 61 -12.02 0.63 -8.69
N THR A 62 -11.31 0.02 -9.64
CA THR A 62 -9.89 -0.27 -9.52
C THR A 62 -9.11 0.79 -10.30
N ARG A 63 -8.13 1.43 -9.65
CA ARG A 63 -7.11 2.19 -10.37
C ARG A 63 -6.10 1.18 -10.90
N SER A 64 -5.90 1.15 -12.22
CA SER A 64 -4.92 0.29 -12.87
C SER A 64 -3.55 0.40 -12.18
N ALA A 65 -2.92 -0.75 -11.97
CA ALA A 65 -1.61 -0.82 -11.36
C ALA A 65 -0.63 -0.02 -12.24
N THR A 66 -0.23 1.15 -11.76
CA THR A 66 0.76 1.98 -12.45
C THR A 66 2.12 1.57 -11.91
N ALA A 67 3.06 1.25 -12.80
CA ALA A 67 4.44 1.03 -12.38
C ALA A 67 4.94 2.29 -11.67
N VAL A 68 5.56 2.09 -10.51
CA VAL A 68 6.28 3.11 -9.75
C VAL A 68 7.73 2.69 -9.71
N VAL A 69 8.59 3.63 -10.07
CA VAL A 69 10.04 3.42 -10.07
C VAL A 69 10.61 3.86 -8.72
N ASP A 70 11.86 3.47 -8.45
CA ASP A 70 12.59 3.89 -7.25
C ASP A 70 12.43 5.39 -6.96
N ARG A 71 12.23 5.72 -5.67
CA ARG A 71 12.04 7.08 -5.12
C ARG A 71 10.74 7.78 -5.54
N THR A 72 9.76 7.03 -6.06
CA THR A 72 8.43 7.59 -6.30
C THR A 72 7.68 7.81 -4.99
N VAL A 73 7.04 8.97 -4.85
CA VAL A 73 6.13 9.28 -3.75
C VAL A 73 4.70 9.33 -4.28
N ALA A 74 3.80 8.57 -3.65
CA ALA A 74 2.39 8.55 -4.00
C ALA A 74 1.52 8.89 -2.79
N TYR A 75 0.69 9.93 -2.93
CA TYR A 75 -0.33 10.23 -1.93
C TYR A 75 -1.59 9.39 -2.17
N ARG A 76 -2.15 8.82 -1.11
CA ARG A 76 -3.35 7.99 -1.17
C ARG A 76 -4.32 8.41 -0.08
N ASP A 77 -5.55 8.71 -0.47
CA ASP A 77 -6.69 8.75 0.44
C ASP A 77 -7.02 7.32 0.91
N ALA A 78 -8.01 7.14 1.79
CA ALA A 78 -8.42 5.82 2.25
C ALA A 78 -8.80 4.91 1.05
N VAL A 79 -7.88 4.05 0.63
CA VAL A 79 -8.06 3.06 -0.43
C VAL A 79 -7.62 1.70 0.05
N ARG A 80 -8.20 0.67 -0.59
CA ARG A 80 -7.71 -0.69 -0.46
C ARG A 80 -6.53 -0.86 -1.41
N ALA A 81 -5.33 -1.16 -0.91
CA ALA A 81 -4.15 -1.28 -1.74
C ALA A 81 -3.58 -2.69 -1.74
N ARG A 82 -3.18 -3.17 -2.93
CA ARG A 82 -2.32 -4.35 -3.13
C ARG A 82 -1.02 -3.87 -3.74
N LEU A 83 0.10 -4.16 -3.09
CA LEU A 83 1.43 -3.84 -3.60
C LEU A 83 2.08 -5.13 -4.10
N SER A 84 2.77 -5.09 -5.23
CA SER A 84 3.65 -6.18 -5.66
C SER A 84 4.90 -5.59 -6.28
N LYS A 85 6.05 -6.22 -6.02
CA LYS A 85 7.31 -5.85 -6.67
C LYS A 85 7.33 -6.48 -8.07
N GLY A 86 7.46 -5.67 -9.11
CA GLY A 86 7.49 -6.14 -10.50
C GLY A 86 8.79 -5.70 -11.16
N TRP A 87 9.50 -6.65 -11.74
CA TRP A 87 10.60 -6.40 -12.68
C TRP A 87 10.03 -6.26 -14.10
#